data_AF-A0A2N1UY98-F1
#
_entry.id   AF-A0A2N1UY98-F1
#
_cell.length_a   1.000
_cell.length_b   1.000
_cell.length_c   1.000
_cell.angle_alpha   90.00
_cell.angle_beta   90.00
_cell.angle_gamma   90.00
#
_symmetry.space_group_name_H-M   'P 1'
#
loop_
_entity.id
_entity.type
_entity.pdbx_description
1 polymer ?
#
loop_
_entity_poly.entity_id
_entity_poly.type
_entity_poly.pdbx_seq_one_letter_code
_entity_poly.pdbx_strand_id
1 'polypeptide(L)'
;MPNPTPLLTQAAQSLPSIPSLLPLDPLALKVLGVVTALLFFKMLALGVTQGAIRLKRDVYPNPEDAAYNGKNPVAPAEHPDVVRVSNAYRNDLENIPIFIALAWAFLSLHCSDTWAPVYFGIFTLARFGHSWFYLKALQPWRALAFAAGALVNAAMAIQLLAAAFH
;
A
#
# COMPACT_ATOMS: atom_id res chain seq x y z
N MET A 1 37.18 -11.89 42.80
CA MET A 1 35.71 -11.76 42.89
C MET A 1 35.10 -12.61 41.77
N PRO A 2 34.16 -13.53 42.06
CA PRO A 2 33.55 -14.37 41.02
C PRO A 2 32.66 -13.51 40.11
N ASN A 3 32.80 -13.73 38.80
CA ASN A 3 32.12 -12.98 37.75
C ASN A 3 30.60 -13.26 37.78
N PRO A 4 29.70 -12.26 37.91
CA PRO A 4 28.25 -12.49 38.01
C PRO A 4 27.58 -12.85 36.67
N THR A 5 28.35 -13.02 35.60
CA THR A 5 27.89 -13.26 34.22
C THR A 5 27.15 -14.60 33.95
N PRO A 6 27.32 -15.71 34.70
CA PRO A 6 26.69 -16.97 34.29
C PRO A 6 25.16 -16.97 34.51
N LEU A 7 24.66 -16.23 35.50
CA LEU A 7 23.23 -16.24 35.84
C LEU A 7 22.36 -15.49 34.82
N LEU A 8 22.83 -14.37 34.27
CA LEU A 8 22.09 -13.63 33.24
C LEU A 8 22.07 -14.38 31.91
N THR A 9 23.13 -15.12 31.59
CA THR A 9 23.23 -15.93 30.37
C THR A 9 22.34 -17.17 30.45
N GLN A 10 22.28 -17.82 31.62
CA GLN A 10 21.37 -18.95 31.85
C GLN A 10 19.89 -18.52 31.89
N ALA A 11 19.57 -17.37 32.50
CA ALA A 11 18.21 -16.84 32.54
C ALA A 11 17.64 -16.51 31.15
N ALA A 12 18.48 -16.00 30.23
CA ALA A 12 18.10 -15.75 28.85
C ALA A 12 17.87 -17.04 28.03
N GLN A 13 18.57 -18.12 28.38
CA GLN A 13 18.45 -19.43 27.73
C GLN A 13 17.32 -20.29 28.30
N SER A 14 16.84 -19.97 29.51
CA SER A 14 15.72 -20.66 30.18
C SER A 14 14.35 -20.05 29.90
N LEU A 15 14.28 -18.95 29.13
CA LEU A 15 13.00 -18.45 28.66
C LEU A 15 12.38 -19.53 27.77
N PRO A 16 11.15 -20.00 28.05
CA PRO A 16 10.47 -20.90 27.15
C PRO A 16 10.50 -20.26 25.76
N SER A 17 10.92 -21.00 24.73
CA SER A 17 10.77 -20.59 23.34
C SER A 17 9.31 -20.18 23.20
N ILE A 18 9.04 -18.88 23.09
CA ILE A 18 7.68 -18.38 22.91
C ILE A 18 7.14 -19.17 21.73
N PRO A 19 6.16 -20.08 21.90
CA PRO A 19 5.53 -20.69 20.75
C PRO A 19 5.05 -19.51 19.93
N SER A 20 5.54 -19.39 18.70
CA SER A 20 5.15 -18.33 17.80
C SER A 20 3.63 -18.37 17.74
N LEU A 21 2.96 -17.44 18.43
CA LEU A 21 1.51 -17.40 18.60
C LEU A 21 0.79 -17.33 17.23
N LEU A 22 1.56 -17.10 16.17
CA LEU A 22 1.20 -17.27 14.77
C LEU A 22 2.48 -17.66 14.00
N PRO A 23 2.69 -18.92 13.60
CA PRO A 23 3.87 -19.33 12.83
C PRO A 23 3.75 -18.89 11.36
N LEU A 24 3.73 -17.57 11.12
CA LEU A 24 3.65 -17.00 9.78
C LEU A 24 4.90 -17.35 8.96
N ASP A 25 4.70 -17.69 7.69
CA ASP A 25 5.81 -17.92 6.77
C ASP A 25 6.73 -16.69 6.68
N PRO A 26 8.03 -16.83 7.01
CA PRO A 26 8.96 -15.70 7.01
C PRO A 26 9.14 -15.05 5.64
N LEU A 27 8.98 -15.82 4.55
CA LEU A 27 9.10 -15.29 3.20
C LEU A 27 7.88 -14.42 2.87
N ALA A 28 6.66 -14.92 3.08
CA ALA A 28 5.43 -14.18 2.82
C ALA A 28 5.35 -12.87 3.63
N LEU A 29 5.79 -12.86 4.89
CA LEU A 29 5.90 -11.65 5.70
C LEU A 29 6.89 -10.62 5.13
N LYS A 30 8.09 -11.07 4.71
CA LYS A 30 9.07 -10.19 4.06
C LYS A 30 8.51 -9.58 2.80
N VAL A 31 7.82 -10.38 1.97
CA VAL A 31 7.18 -9.90 0.74
C VAL A 31 6.09 -8.89 1.06
N LEU A 32 5.24 -9.14 2.05
CA LEU A 32 4.20 -8.19 2.48
C LEU A 32 4.81 -6.85 2.94
N GLY A 33 5.89 -6.89 3.72
CA GLY A 33 6.61 -5.69 4.15
C GLY A 33 7.17 -4.89 2.98
N VAL A 34 7.83 -5.55 2.03
CA VAL A 34 8.35 -4.92 0.81
C VAL A 34 7.23 -4.30 -0.02
N VAL A 35 6.15 -5.06 -0.28
CA VAL A 35 5.00 -4.59 -1.06
C VAL A 35 4.33 -3.39 -0.40
N THR A 36 4.14 -3.43 0.92
CA THR A 36 3.57 -2.31 1.68
C THR A 36 4.42 -1.05 1.54
N ALA A 37 5.74 -1.18 1.68
CA ALA A 37 6.67 -0.06 1.51
C ALA A 37 6.64 0.50 0.07
N LEU A 38 6.66 -0.36 -0.95
CA LEU A 38 6.58 0.06 -2.35
C LEU A 38 5.28 0.81 -2.66
N LEU A 39 4.15 0.30 -2.19
CA LEU A 39 2.84 0.93 -2.36
C LEU A 39 2.77 2.27 -1.62
N PHE A 40 3.33 2.36 -0.40
CA PHE A 40 3.45 3.60 0.34
C PHE A 40 4.26 4.65 -0.45
N PHE A 41 5.46 4.33 -0.90
CA PHE A 41 6.29 5.28 -1.66
C PHE A 41 5.63 5.71 -2.96
N LYS A 42 4.91 4.81 -3.64
CA LYS A 42 4.10 5.14 -4.82
C LYS A 42 2.99 6.14 -4.48
N MET A 43 2.25 5.92 -3.39
CA MET A 43 1.20 6.85 -2.95
C MET A 43 1.80 8.20 -2.57
N LEU A 44 2.91 8.22 -1.84
CA LEU A 44 3.64 9.45 -1.52
C LEU A 44 4.05 10.21 -2.79
N ALA A 45 4.57 9.52 -3.80
CA ALA A 45 4.94 10.12 -5.08
C ALA A 45 3.74 10.78 -5.79
N LEU A 46 2.55 10.16 -5.76
CA LEU A 46 1.33 10.77 -6.30
C LEU A 46 0.88 12.00 -5.49
N GLY A 47 1.02 11.98 -4.17
CA GLY A 47 0.75 13.13 -3.30
C GLY A 47 1.67 14.31 -3.63
N VAL A 48 2.98 14.07 -3.71
CA VAL A 48 3.99 15.08 -4.07
C VAL A 48 3.75 15.62 -5.49
N THR A 49 3.37 14.76 -6.43
CA THR A 49 3.09 15.18 -7.82
C THR A 49 1.95 16.20 -7.90
N GLN A 50 0.91 16.08 -7.07
CA GLN A 50 -0.18 17.06 -7.02
C GLN A 50 0.34 18.44 -6.60
N GLY A 51 1.13 18.50 -5.52
CA GLY A 51 1.75 19.75 -5.05
C GLY A 51 2.71 20.35 -6.07
N ALA A 52 3.55 19.53 -6.70
CA ALA A 52 4.48 19.98 -7.73
C ALA A 52 3.78 20.57 -8.96
N ILE A 53 2.64 19.99 -9.39
CA ILE A 53 1.86 20.54 -10.50
C ILE A 53 1.22 21.87 -10.10
N ARG A 54 0.65 22.00 -8.89
CA ARG A 54 0.10 23.28 -8.41
C ARG A 54 1.13 24.39 -8.43
N LEU A 55 2.34 24.11 -7.91
CA LEU A 55 3.45 25.04 -7.92
C LEU A 55 3.91 25.40 -9.35
N LYS A 56 4.04 24.40 -10.23
CA LYS A 56 4.48 24.63 -11.62
C LYS A 56 3.45 25.40 -12.46
N ARG A 57 2.16 25.25 -12.15
CA ARG A 57 1.06 25.85 -12.91
C ARG A 57 0.55 27.14 -12.29
N ASP A 58 1.03 27.52 -11.11
CA ASP A 58 0.54 28.68 -10.35
C ASP A 58 -0.98 28.63 -10.11
N VAL A 59 -1.53 27.43 -9.93
CA VAL A 59 -2.97 27.22 -9.70
C VAL A 59 -3.19 26.83 -8.25
N TYR A 60 -3.83 27.74 -7.50
CA TYR A 60 -4.16 27.57 -6.09
C TYR A 60 -5.65 27.85 -5.87
N PRO A 61 -6.47 26.79 -5.67
CA PRO A 61 -7.90 26.96 -5.39
C PRO A 61 -8.17 27.40 -3.95
N ASN A 62 -7.23 27.15 -3.04
CA ASN A 62 -7.31 27.56 -1.65
C ASN A 62 -6.86 29.03 -1.49
N PRO A 63 -7.65 29.89 -0.83
CA PRO A 63 -7.34 31.31 -0.69
C PRO A 63 -6.06 31.56 0.12
N GLU A 64 -5.76 30.73 1.13
CA GLU A 64 -4.56 30.82 1.94
C GLU A 64 -3.29 30.49 1.14
N ASP A 65 -3.34 29.47 0.29
CA ASP A 65 -2.21 29.08 -0.57
C ASP A 65 -1.99 30.12 -1.68
N ALA A 66 -3.07 30.65 -2.24
CA ALA A 66 -3.03 31.71 -3.24
C ALA A 66 -2.41 33.00 -2.65
N ALA A 67 -2.84 33.40 -1.45
CA ALA A 67 -2.28 34.55 -0.74
C ALA A 67 -0.80 34.37 -0.41
N TYR A 68 -0.40 33.19 0.10
CA TYR A 68 1.00 32.88 0.40
C TYR A 68 1.90 32.95 -0.84
N ASN A 69 1.40 32.51 -2.00
CA ASN A 69 2.13 32.54 -3.27
C ASN A 69 1.90 33.83 -4.08
N GLY A 70 1.28 34.86 -3.49
CA GLY A 70 1.05 36.16 -4.14
C GLY A 70 0.10 36.11 -5.35
N LYS A 71 -0.78 35.11 -5.43
CA LYS A 71 -1.79 34.94 -6.48
C LYS A 71 -3.14 35.47 -6.00
N ASN A 72 -3.56 36.60 -6.56
CA ASN A 72 -4.91 37.15 -6.40
C ASN A 72 -5.40 37.68 -7.76
N PRO A 73 -6.57 37.26 -8.27
CA PRO A 73 -7.57 36.42 -7.60
C PRO A 73 -7.18 34.94 -7.48
N VAL A 74 -7.81 34.25 -6.53
CA VAL A 74 -7.73 32.78 -6.32
C VAL A 74 -8.14 32.06 -7.60
N ALA A 75 -7.49 30.91 -7.89
CA ALA A 75 -7.87 30.14 -9.06
C ALA A 75 -9.31 29.60 -8.91
N PRO A 76 -10.19 29.78 -9.91
CA PRO A 76 -11.60 29.36 -9.78
C PRO A 76 -11.78 27.84 -9.77
N ALA A 77 -10.80 27.09 -10.26
CA ALA A 77 -10.81 25.63 -10.29
C ALA A 77 -9.39 25.07 -10.24
N GLU A 78 -9.29 23.82 -9.78
CA GLU A 78 -8.05 23.04 -9.78
C GLU A 78 -7.60 22.66 -11.20
N HIS A 79 -6.29 22.55 -11.43
CA HIS A 79 -5.77 22.20 -12.77
C HIS A 79 -6.19 20.76 -13.15
N PRO A 80 -6.62 20.48 -14.40
CA PRO A 80 -7.07 19.15 -14.83
C PRO A 80 -6.06 18.02 -14.55
N ASP A 81 -4.76 18.29 -14.68
CA ASP A 81 -3.71 17.33 -14.33
C ASP A 81 -3.68 17.00 -12.82
N VAL A 82 -3.90 17.98 -11.95
CA VAL A 82 -3.97 17.75 -10.49
C VAL A 82 -5.21 16.92 -10.17
N VAL A 83 -6.36 17.24 -10.76
CA VAL A 83 -7.60 16.45 -10.63
C VAL A 83 -7.36 15.00 -11.07
N ARG A 84 -6.63 14.79 -12.16
CA ARG A 84 -6.27 13.44 -12.65
C ARG A 84 -5.41 12.67 -11.66
N VAL A 85 -4.35 13.29 -11.15
CA VAL A 85 -3.47 12.66 -10.14
C VAL A 85 -4.25 12.40 -8.84
N SER A 86 -5.10 13.33 -8.43
CA SER A 86 -5.98 13.19 -7.27
C SER A 86 -6.94 12.00 -7.41
N ASN A 87 -7.54 11.81 -8.58
CA ASN A 87 -8.40 10.64 -8.83
C ASN A 87 -7.62 9.31 -8.81
N ALA A 88 -6.38 9.29 -9.33
CA ALA A 88 -5.51 8.12 -9.22
C ALA A 88 -5.17 7.80 -7.75
N TYR A 89 -4.84 8.84 -6.97
CA TYR A 89 -4.54 8.74 -5.55
C TYR A 89 -5.76 8.30 -4.73
N ARG A 90 -6.96 8.81 -5.03
CA ARG A 90 -8.21 8.37 -4.38
C ARG A 90 -8.49 6.90 -4.65
N ASN A 91 -8.30 6.44 -5.88
CA ASN A 91 -8.45 5.01 -6.19
C ASN A 91 -7.43 4.14 -5.45
N ASP A 92 -6.21 4.64 -5.24
CA ASP A 92 -5.22 3.97 -4.38
C ASP A 92 -5.70 3.88 -2.92
N LEU A 93 -6.26 4.96 -2.37
CA LEU A 93 -6.84 4.97 -1.02
C LEU A 93 -8.03 4.00 -0.86
N GLU A 94 -8.80 3.77 -1.92
CA GLU A 94 -9.91 2.80 -1.90
C GLU A 94 -9.43 1.34 -1.96
N ASN A 95 -8.27 1.06 -2.57
CA ASN A 95 -7.85 -0.31 -2.88
C ASN A 95 -6.69 -0.83 -2.02
N ILE A 96 -5.68 -0.01 -1.77
CA ILE A 96 -4.45 -0.43 -1.08
C ILE A 96 -4.71 -0.78 0.39
N PRO A 97 -5.46 0.02 1.18
CA PRO A 97 -5.76 -0.34 2.56
C PRO A 97 -6.51 -1.67 2.70
N ILE A 98 -7.49 -1.91 1.82
CA ILE A 98 -8.25 -3.17 1.80
C ILE A 98 -7.32 -4.34 1.45
N PHE A 99 -6.47 -4.18 0.44
CA PHE A 99 -5.49 -5.21 0.09
C PHE A 99 -4.54 -5.53 1.26
N ILE A 100 -3.99 -4.52 1.94
CA ILE A 100 -3.10 -4.73 3.08
C ILE A 100 -3.83 -5.48 4.20
N ALA A 101 -5.08 -5.10 4.51
CA ALA A 101 -5.89 -5.78 5.51
C ALA A 101 -6.18 -7.24 5.12
N LEU A 102 -6.56 -7.49 3.87
CA LEU A 102 -6.78 -8.84 3.36
C LEU A 102 -5.48 -9.66 3.37
N ALA A 103 -4.33 -9.07 3.04
CA ALA A 103 -3.04 -9.75 3.04
C ALA A 103 -2.65 -10.22 4.44
N TRP A 104 -2.80 -9.35 5.45
CA TRP A 104 -2.58 -9.72 6.84
C TRP A 104 -3.52 -10.83 7.31
N ALA A 105 -4.81 -10.73 6.98
CA ALA A 105 -5.80 -11.75 7.33
C ALA A 105 -5.50 -13.09 6.62
N PHE A 106 -5.11 -13.06 5.34
CA PHE A 106 -4.78 -14.23 4.52
C PHE A 106 -3.57 -14.98 5.06
N LEU A 107 -2.54 -14.26 5.51
CA LEU A 107 -1.40 -14.86 6.20
C LEU A 107 -1.79 -15.42 7.57
N SER A 108 -2.62 -14.69 8.33
CA SER A 108 -3.03 -15.09 9.68
C SER A 108 -3.90 -16.34 9.72
N LEU A 109 -4.70 -16.59 8.68
CA LEU A 109 -5.48 -17.82 8.54
C LEU A 109 -4.74 -18.92 7.75
N HIS A 110 -3.45 -18.73 7.45
CA HIS A 110 -2.65 -19.69 6.69
C HIS A 110 -3.33 -20.16 5.39
N CYS A 111 -4.04 -19.25 4.70
CA CYS A 111 -4.86 -19.60 3.55
C CYS A 111 -4.02 -20.26 2.43
N SER A 112 -2.83 -19.71 2.16
CA SER A 112 -1.81 -20.37 1.34
C SER A 112 -0.47 -19.60 1.37
N ASP A 113 0.56 -20.19 1.94
CA ASP A 113 1.90 -19.60 1.96
C ASP A 113 2.54 -19.54 0.56
N THR A 114 2.18 -20.48 -0.34
CA THR A 114 2.67 -20.52 -1.72
C THR A 114 2.04 -19.43 -2.58
N TRP A 115 0.73 -19.18 -2.44
CA TRP A 115 0.03 -18.20 -3.27
C TRP A 115 0.12 -16.76 -2.76
N ALA A 116 0.39 -16.55 -1.46
CA ALA A 116 0.49 -15.20 -0.90
C ALA A 116 1.51 -14.30 -1.64
N PRO A 117 2.78 -14.71 -1.87
CA PRO A 117 3.73 -13.88 -2.62
C PRO A 117 3.27 -13.56 -4.05
N VAL A 118 2.57 -14.50 -4.70
CA VAL A 118 2.05 -14.34 -6.06
C VAL A 118 0.95 -13.27 -6.08
N TYR A 119 -0.02 -13.35 -5.17
CA TYR A 119 -1.07 -12.34 -5.05
C TYR A 119 -0.49 -10.97 -4.75
N PHE A 120 0.47 -10.87 -3.83
CA PHE A 120 1.08 -9.60 -3.46
C PHE A 120 1.84 -8.98 -4.64
N GLY A 121 2.57 -9.80 -5.39
CA GLY A 121 3.27 -9.38 -6.61
C GLY A 121 2.31 -8.87 -7.69
N ILE A 122 1.27 -9.65 -8.03
CA ILE A 122 0.29 -9.28 -9.05
C ILE A 122 -0.43 -7.98 -8.65
N PHE A 123 -0.89 -7.87 -7.40
CA PHE A 123 -1.57 -6.67 -6.93
C PHE A 123 -0.65 -5.44 -7.04
N THR A 124 0.61 -5.58 -6.61
CA THR A 124 1.59 -4.49 -6.67
C THR A 124 1.80 -4.02 -8.11
N LEU A 125 2.11 -4.93 -9.03
CA LEU A 125 2.31 -4.61 -10.45
C LEU A 125 1.06 -3.97 -11.06
N ALA A 126 -0.13 -4.50 -10.73
CA ALA A 126 -1.40 -3.95 -11.17
C ALA A 126 -1.61 -2.51 -10.67
N ARG A 127 -1.27 -2.20 -9.41
CA ARG A 127 -1.38 -0.83 -8.86
C ARG A 127 -0.40 0.15 -9.48
N PHE A 128 0.85 -0.25 -9.69
CA PHE A 128 1.83 0.59 -10.39
C PHE A 128 1.40 0.85 -11.85
N GLY A 129 0.99 -0.21 -12.56
CA GLY A 129 0.45 -0.10 -13.92
C GLY A 129 -0.79 0.79 -13.97
N HIS A 130 -1.75 0.61 -13.06
CA HIS A 130 -2.95 1.42 -12.97
C HIS A 130 -2.61 2.90 -12.82
N SER A 131 -1.76 3.28 -11.84
CA SER A 131 -1.34 4.68 -11.64
C SER A 131 -0.66 5.22 -12.90
N TRP A 132 0.24 4.46 -13.54
CA TRP A 132 0.92 4.87 -14.77
C TRP A 132 -0.05 5.15 -15.93
N PHE A 133 -0.93 4.19 -16.24
CA PHE A 133 -1.92 4.33 -17.31
C PHE A 133 -2.93 5.45 -17.01
N TYR A 134 -3.27 5.66 -15.73
CA TYR A 134 -4.14 6.74 -15.30
C TYR A 134 -3.53 8.11 -15.65
N LEU A 135 -2.28 8.35 -15.26
CA LEU A 135 -1.60 9.62 -15.52
C LEU A 135 -1.43 9.87 -17.02
N LYS A 136 -1.14 8.82 -17.80
CA LYS A 136 -0.98 8.89 -19.26
C LYS A 136 -2.32 8.88 -20.04
N ALA A 137 -3.46 8.76 -19.36
CA ALA A 137 -4.78 8.60 -19.99
C ALA A 137 -4.87 7.45 -21.02
N LEU A 138 -4.23 6.32 -20.73
CA LEU A 138 -4.18 5.16 -21.62
C LEU A 138 -5.32 4.18 -21.31
N GLN A 139 -6.35 4.20 -22.15
CA GLN A 139 -7.33 3.11 -22.26
C GLN A 139 -6.86 2.07 -23.29
N PRO A 140 -7.23 0.79 -23.17
CA PRO A 140 -8.02 0.14 -22.11
C PRO A 140 -7.17 -0.32 -20.90
N TRP A 141 -5.86 -0.07 -20.96
CA TRP A 141 -4.86 -0.58 -20.01
C TRP A 141 -5.13 -0.21 -18.56
N ARG A 142 -5.65 1.01 -18.31
CA ARG A 142 -6.10 1.41 -16.98
C ARG A 142 -7.16 0.45 -16.42
N ALA A 143 -8.18 0.12 -17.22
CA ALA A 143 -9.28 -0.74 -16.77
C ALA A 143 -8.79 -2.17 -16.53
N LEU A 144 -7.93 -2.69 -17.40
CA LEU A 144 -7.32 -4.02 -17.23
C LEU A 144 -6.46 -4.11 -15.97
N ALA A 145 -5.63 -3.09 -15.70
CA ALA A 145 -4.82 -3.03 -14.49
C ALA A 145 -5.69 -2.93 -13.23
N PHE A 146 -6.77 -2.15 -13.26
CA PHE A 146 -7.73 -2.11 -12.16
C PHE A 146 -8.38 -3.47 -11.93
N ALA A 147 -8.86 -4.12 -13.00
CA ALA A 147 -9.49 -5.43 -12.91
C ALA A 147 -8.56 -6.50 -12.34
N ALA A 148 -7.28 -6.51 -12.74
CA ALA A 148 -6.29 -7.44 -12.19
C ALA A 148 -6.14 -7.28 -10.66
N GLY A 149 -6.04 -6.05 -10.17
CA GLY A 149 -5.97 -5.78 -8.72
C GLY A 149 -7.25 -6.18 -7.99
N ALA A 150 -8.42 -5.89 -8.57
CA ALA A 150 -9.72 -6.26 -8.00
C ALA A 150 -9.89 -7.79 -7.91
N LEU A 151 -9.46 -8.53 -8.95
CA LEU A 151 -9.50 -10.00 -8.96
C LEU A 151 -8.60 -10.62 -7.89
N VAL A 152 -7.43 -10.04 -7.62
CA VAL A 152 -6.58 -10.49 -6.50
C VAL A 152 -7.30 -10.31 -5.16
N ASN A 153 -7.85 -9.13 -4.91
CA ASN A 153 -8.60 -8.87 -3.67
C ASN A 153 -9.80 -9.81 -3.52
N ALA A 154 -10.55 -10.04 -4.60
CA ALA A 154 -11.68 -10.97 -4.59
C ALA A 154 -11.23 -12.41 -4.32
N ALA A 155 -10.16 -12.88 -4.99
CA ALA A 155 -9.63 -14.23 -4.80
C ALA A 155 -9.14 -14.47 -3.37
N MET A 156 -8.43 -13.48 -2.79
CA MET A 156 -7.99 -13.55 -1.39
C MET A 156 -9.17 -13.54 -0.42
N ALA A 157 -10.17 -12.68 -0.64
CA ALA A 157 -11.35 -12.61 0.21
C ALA A 157 -12.17 -13.91 0.17
N ILE A 158 -12.35 -14.53 -1.00
CA ILE A 158 -13.06 -15.81 -1.13
C ILE A 158 -12.34 -16.92 -0.38
N GLN A 159 -11.01 -17.02 -0.52
CA GLN A 159 -10.20 -18.00 0.21
C GLN A 159 -10.22 -17.76 1.72
N LEU A 160 -10.19 -16.49 2.14
CA LEU A 160 -10.32 -16.13 3.54
C LEU A 160 -11.65 -16.60 4.13
N LEU A 161 -12.76 -16.37 3.41
CA LEU A 161 -14.08 -16.84 3.83
C LEU A 161 -14.12 -18.37 3.90
N ALA A 162 -13.56 -19.07 2.91
CA ALA A 162 -13.47 -20.52 2.94
C ALA A 162 -12.68 -21.02 4.17
N ALA A 163 -11.51 -20.43 4.44
CA ALA A 163 -10.68 -20.80 5.59
C ALA A 163 -11.31 -20.44 6.95
N ALA A 164 -12.21 -19.45 7.00
CA ALA A 164 -12.87 -19.05 8.24
C ALA A 164 -14.04 -19.99 8.64
N PHE A 165 -14.62 -20.72 7.68
CA PHE A 165 -15.78 -21.58 7.89
C PHE A 165 -15.50 -23.08 7.70
N HIS A 166 -14.26 -23.45 7.42
CA HIS A 166 -13.77 -24.84 7.39
C HIS A 166 -12.85 -25.09 8.58
#